data_AF-A0A1E3RU06-F1
#
_entry.id   AF-A0A1E3RU06-F1
#
_cell.length_a   1.000
_cell.length_b   1.000
_cell.length_c   1.000
_cell.angle_alpha   90.00
_cell.angle_beta   90.00
_cell.angle_gamma   90.00
#
_symmetry.space_group_name_H-M   'P 1'
#
loop_
_entity.id
_entity.type
_entity.pdbx_description
1 polymer ?
#
loop_
_entity_poly.entity_id
_entity_poly.type
_entity_poly.pdbx_seq_one_letter_code
_entity_poly.pdbx_strand_id
1 'polypeptide(L)' 'MAESANRIIDGVDLDVVAHIIGVSACFGVGQAYSTLSRVLVPDALATQLGEGMVAVVSKQQLGDPLDPTPWSSH' A
#
# COMPACT_ATOMS: atom_id res chain seq x y z
N MET A 1 -9.69 14.44 -11.44
CA MET A 1 -8.99 13.20 -11.04
C MET A 1 -9.98 12.35 -10.26
N ALA A 2 -10.10 11.06 -10.58
CA ALA A 2 -10.89 10.15 -9.75
C ALA A 2 -10.14 9.94 -8.43
N GLU A 3 -10.85 10.04 -7.30
CA GLU A 3 -10.27 9.93 -5.97
C GLU A 3 -10.91 8.74 -5.28
N SER A 4 -10.15 7.64 -5.11
CA SER A 4 -10.68 6.40 -4.55
C SER A 4 -10.30 6.27 -3.07
N ALA A 5 -11.19 5.66 -2.27
CA ALA A 5 -10.97 5.48 -0.85
C ALA A 5 -11.40 4.08 -0.39
N ASN A 6 -10.54 3.41 0.38
CA ASN A 6 -10.88 2.19 1.11
C ASN A 6 -11.35 2.56 2.51
N ARG A 7 -12.41 1.91 2.97
CA ARG A 7 -12.91 2.02 4.35
C ARG A 7 -12.56 0.75 5.10
N ILE A 8 -11.90 0.91 6.25
CA ILE A 8 -11.65 -0.19 7.18
C ILE A 8 -12.90 -0.41 8.04
N ILE A 9 -13.32 -1.66 8.16
CA ILE A 9 -14.42 -2.09 9.04
C ILE A 9 -13.84 -2.84 10.24
N ASP A 10 -14.54 -2.81 11.36
CA ASP A 10 -14.06 -3.47 12.58
C ASP A 10 -13.98 -5.00 12.40
N GLY A 11 -13.02 -5.64 13.07
CA GLY A 11 -12.85 -7.10 13.07
C GLY A 11 -12.08 -7.66 11.86
N VAL A 12 -11.54 -6.82 10.99
CA VAL A 12 -10.64 -7.25 9.90
C VAL A 12 -9.24 -7.57 10.41
N ASP A 13 -8.55 -8.46 9.71
CA ASP A 13 -7.13 -8.72 9.91
C ASP A 13 -6.32 -7.52 9.39
N LEU A 14 -5.69 -6.80 10.31
CA LEU A 14 -4.94 -5.58 9.99
C LEU A 14 -3.65 -5.84 9.20
N ASP A 15 -3.04 -7.02 9.32
CA ASP A 15 -1.83 -7.35 8.56
C ASP A 15 -2.17 -7.60 7.09
N VAL A 16 -3.27 -8.31 6.84
CA VAL A 16 -3.81 -8.53 5.49
C VAL A 16 -4.22 -7.19 4.87
N VAL A 17 -4.91 -6.34 5.63
CA VAL A 17 -5.33 -5.01 5.16
C VAL A 17 -4.13 -4.13 4.85
N ALA A 18 -3.11 -4.09 5.71
CA ALA A 18 -1.88 -3.34 5.48
C ALA A 18 -1.18 -3.79 4.20
N HIS A 19 -1.14 -5.10 3.93
CA HIS A 19 -0.57 -5.64 2.71
C HIS A 19 -1.34 -5.22 1.46
N ILE A 20 -2.67 -5.40 1.46
CA ILE A 20 -3.54 -5.04 0.32
C ILE A 20 -3.42 -3.56 0.00
N ILE A 21 -3.51 -2.70 1.02
CA ILE A 21 -3.47 -1.25 0.85
C ILE A 21 -2.07 -0.79 0.41
N GLY A 22 -1.03 -1.25 1.09
CA GLY A 22 0.35 -0.86 0.80
C GLY A 22 0.74 -1.19 -0.65
N VAL A 23 0.42 -2.40 -1.11
CA VAL A 23 0.68 -2.79 -2.51
C VAL A 23 -0.17 -1.99 -3.49
N SER A 24 -1.46 -1.82 -3.22
CA SER A 24 -2.38 -1.12 -4.13
C SER A 24 -2.07 0.37 -4.28
N ALA A 25 -1.59 1.02 -3.22
CA ALA A 25 -1.19 2.43 -3.25
C ALA A 25 0.06 2.65 -4.12
N CYS A 26 0.97 1.67 -4.14
CA CYS A 26 2.23 1.73 -4.90
C CYS A 26 2.13 1.16 -6.32
N PHE A 27 1.02 0.51 -6.69
CA PHE A 27 0.85 -0.10 -8.00
C PHE A 27 1.01 0.93 -9.13
N GLY A 28 1.84 0.60 -10.13
CA GLY A 28 2.15 1.51 -11.24
C GLY A 28 2.74 2.85 -10.78
N VAL A 29 3.41 2.88 -9.61
CA VAL A 29 3.89 4.11 -8.96
C VAL A 29 2.74 5.11 -8.70
N GLY A 30 1.56 4.57 -8.38
CA GLY A 30 0.35 5.36 -8.16
C GLY A 30 -0.31 5.89 -9.44
N GLN A 31 0.14 5.47 -10.62
CA GLN A 31 -0.40 5.92 -11.92
C GLN A 31 -1.50 5.01 -12.45
N ALA A 32 -2.61 4.92 -11.72
CA ALA A 32 -3.85 4.33 -12.23
C ALA A 32 -5.05 5.18 -11.83
N TYR A 33 -6.08 5.24 -12.67
CA TYR A 33 -7.35 5.90 -12.32
C TYR A 33 -8.01 5.28 -11.08
N SER A 34 -7.73 4.01 -10.82
CA SER A 34 -8.20 3.25 -9.66
C SER A 34 -7.19 3.23 -8.52
N THR A 35 -6.09 3.98 -8.60
CA THR A 35 -5.09 4.01 -7.52
C THR A 35 -5.75 4.44 -6.23
N LEU A 36 -5.46 3.68 -5.17
CA LEU A 36 -5.90 3.96 -3.83
C LEU A 36 -5.13 5.16 -3.28
N SER A 37 -5.76 6.33 -3.25
CA SER A 37 -5.13 7.57 -2.78
C SER A 37 -5.44 7.90 -1.33
N ARG A 38 -6.49 7.29 -0.75
CA ARG A 38 -6.93 7.53 0.63
C ARG A 38 -7.42 6.27 1.32
N VAL A 39 -7.27 6.23 2.63
CA VAL A 39 -7.83 5.19 3.49
C VAL A 39 -8.57 5.85 4.65
N LEU A 40 -9.83 5.47 4.86
CA LEU A 40 -10.63 5.87 6.01
C LEU A 40 -10.53 4.78 7.08
N VAL A 41 -9.92 5.13 8.21
CA VAL A 41 -9.58 4.20 9.29
C VAL A 41 -10.22 4.66 10.59
N PRO A 42 -10.84 3.76 11.38
CA PRO A 42 -11.22 4.06 12.76
C PRO A 42 -9.99 4.49 13.58
N ASP A 43 -10.15 5.51 14.42
CA ASP A 43 -9.03 6.11 15.17
C ASP A 43 -8.25 5.07 15.99
N ALA A 44 -8.97 4.13 16.62
CA ALA A 44 -8.39 3.05 17.41
C ALA A 44 -7.46 2.11 16.62
N LEU A 45 -7.57 2.05 15.29
CA LEU A 45 -6.79 1.18 14.42
C LEU A 45 -5.74 1.94 13.60
N ALA A 46 -5.78 3.28 13.62
CA ALA A 46 -5.01 4.13 12.72
C ALA A 46 -3.50 3.94 12.86
N THR A 47 -2.98 3.93 14.09
CA THR A 47 -1.54 3.78 14.34
C THR A 47 -1.04 2.41 13.89
N GLN A 48 -1.68 1.33 14.33
CA GLN A 48 -1.26 -0.04 14.00
C GLN A 48 -1.32 -0.30 12.50
N LEU A 49 -2.39 0.14 11.82
CA LEU A 49 -2.49 0.00 10.38
C LEU A 49 -1.43 0.83 9.65
N GLY A 50 -1.16 2.05 10.11
CA GLY A 50 -0.11 2.91 9.56
C GLY A 50 1.27 2.27 9.66
N GLU A 51 1.62 1.71 10.82
CA GLU A 51 2.88 1.00 11.03
C GLU A 51 3.00 -0.24 10.13
N GLY A 52 1.93 -1.04 10.01
CA GLY A 52 1.88 -2.19 9.10
C GLY A 52 2.09 -1.77 7.64
N MET A 53 1.43 -0.70 7.21
CA MET A 53 1.61 -0.15 5.85
C MET A 53 3.05 0.31 5.62
N VAL A 54 3.66 1.01 6.58
CA VAL A 54 5.07 1.41 6.51
C VAL A 54 5.98 0.18 6.39
N ALA A 55 5.73 -0.87 7.18
CA ALA A 55 6.50 -2.11 7.11
C ALA A 55 6.36 -2.86 5.77
N VAL A 56 5.23 -2.72 5.08
CA VAL A 56 5.03 -3.26 3.72
C VAL A 56 5.74 -2.41 2.69
N VAL A 57 5.53 -1.10 2.70
CA VAL A 57 6.05 -0.18 1.67
C VAL A 57 7.57 -0.05 1.75
N SER A 58 8.15 -0.04 2.96
CA SER A 58 9.61 0.03 3.16
C SER A 58 10.38 -1.17 2.59
N LYS A 59 9.70 -2.29 2.30
CA LYS A 59 10.29 -3.46 1.64
C LYS A 59 10.28 -3.35 0.12
N GLN A 60 9.57 -2.37 -0.44
CA GLN A 60 9.58 -2.14 -1.88
C GLN A 60 10.89 -1.48 -2.26
N GLN A 61 11.64 -2.10 -3.17
CA GLN A 61 12.80 -1.47 -3.78
C GLN A 61 12.32 -0.65 -4.99
N LEU A 62 12.84 0.56 -5.10
CA LEU A 62 12.64 1.42 -6.25
C LEU A 62 13.90 1.36 -7.09
N GLY A 63 13.75 1.23 -8.40
CA GLY A 63 14.86 1.07 -9.32
C GLY A 63 14.54 1.63 -10.69
N ASP A 64 15.54 1.60 -11.56
CA ASP A 64 15.35 1.95 -12.96
C ASP A 64 14.48 0.88 -13.64
N PRO A 65 13.31 1.24 -14.23
CA PRO A 65 12.46 0.28 -14.93
C PRO A 65 13.14 -0.35 -16.17
N LEU A 66 14.28 0.20 -16.61
CA LEU A 66 15.10 -0.34 -17.69
C LEU A 66 16.30 -1.16 -17.19
N ASP A 67 16.50 -1.30 -15.87
CA ASP A 67 17.56 -2.14 -15.32
C ASP A 67 17.30 -3.62 -15.69
N PRO A 68 18.20 -4.28 -16.44
CA PRO A 68 18.01 -5.67 -16.83
C PRO A 68 18.29 -6.67 -15.69
N THR A 69 18.81 -6.20 -14.55
CA THR A 69 19.14 -7.05 -13.40
C THR A 69 17.85 -7.67 -12.83
N PRO A 70 17.73 -9.01 -12.80
CA PRO A 70 16.53 -9.66 -12.29
C PRO A 70 16.32 -9.29 -10.82
N TRP A 71 15.09 -8.91 -10.48
CA TRP A 71 14.70 -8.50 -9.13
C TRP A 71 15.12 -9.48 -8.02
N SER A 72 15.16 -10.78 -8.31
CA SER A 72 15.54 -11.84 -7.36
C SER A 72 17.02 -11.82 -6.93
N SER A 73 17.83 -10.90 -7.46
CA SER A 73 19.28 -10.84 -7.27
C SER A 73 19.72 -9.87 -6.16
N HIS A 74 18.79 -9.14 -5.54
CA HIS A 74 19.02 -8.13 -4.50
C HIS A 74 18.31 -8.45 -3.18
#